data_AF-A0A956D3S0-F1
#
_entry.id   AF-A0A956D3S0-F1
#
_cell.length_a   1.000
_cell.length_b   1.000
_cell.length_c   1.000
_cell.angle_alpha   90.00
_cell.angle_beta   90.00
_cell.angle_gamma   90.00
#
_symmetry.space_group_name_H-M   'P 1'
#
loop_
_entity.id
_entity.type
_entity.pdbx_description
1 polymer ?
#
loop_
_entity_poly.entity_id
_entity_poly.type
_entity_poly.pdbx_seq_one_letter_code
_entity_poly.pdbx_strand_id
1 'polypeptide(L)' 'MTNRTILFGDLHGCWAELEQLLDQLSVTSTDRLVSVGDLVDRGTDSVRLWDFFLTHP' A
#
# COMPACT_ATOMS: atom_id res chain seq x y z
N MET A 1 -15.10 -13.40 12.97
CA MET A 1 -13.65 -13.31 12.71
C MET A 1 -13.36 -11.85 12.39
N THR A 2 -12.40 -11.23 13.05
CA THR A 2 -11.97 -9.86 12.76
C THR A 2 -10.91 -9.90 11.66
N ASN A 3 -11.16 -9.23 10.53
CA ASN A 3 -10.16 -9.09 9.47
C ASN A 3 -9.00 -8.22 9.96
N ARG A 4 -7.76 -8.66 9.70
CA ARG A 4 -6.54 -7.90 10.01
C ARG A 4 -6.54 -6.63 9.15
N THR A 5 -6.28 -5.48 9.77
CA THR A 5 -6.11 -4.20 9.07
C THR A 5 -4.65 -3.78 9.16
N ILE A 6 -4.07 -3.42 8.03
CA ILE A 6 -2.67 -3.00 7.90
C ILE A 6 -2.66 -1.54 7.46
N LEU A 7 -1.99 -0.71 8.27
CA LEU A 7 -1.86 0.72 8.00
C LEU A 7 -0.45 1.01 7.47
N PHE A 8 -0.37 1.69 6.34
CA PHE A 8 0.87 2.14 5.73
C PHE A 8 1.05 3.64 5.97
N GLY A 9 2.27 4.03 6.36
CA GLY A 9 2.69 5.42 6.45
C GLY A 9 2.95 6.03 5.08
N ASP A 10 3.79 7.07 5.04
CA ASP A 10 4.15 7.80 3.83
C ASP A 10 4.83 6.88 2.81
N LEU A 11 4.34 6.89 1.56
CA LEU A 11 4.84 6.01 0.51
C LEU A 11 5.59 6.75 -0.59
N HIS A 12 5.23 8.00 -0.89
CA HIS A 12 5.98 8.90 -1.77
C HIS A 12 6.49 8.24 -3.06
N GLY A 13 5.62 7.59 -3.83
CA GLY A 13 6.01 6.94 -5.08
C GLY A 13 6.90 5.69 -4.94
N CYS A 14 7.17 5.19 -3.72
CA CYS A 14 8.01 4.02 -3.43
C CYS A 14 7.22 2.71 -3.61
N TRP A 15 6.88 2.37 -4.85
CA TRP A 15 6.13 1.15 -5.15
C TRP A 15 6.90 -0.13 -4.79
N ALA A 16 8.19 -0.22 -5.13
CA ALA A 16 8.97 -1.44 -4.96
C ALA A 16 9.07 -1.85 -3.48
N GLU A 17 9.18 -0.87 -2.59
CA GLU A 17 9.20 -1.05 -1.16
C GLU A 17 7.85 -1.49 -0.62
N LEU A 18 6.74 -0.93 -1.13
CA LEU A 18 5.40 -1.40 -0.79
C LEU A 18 5.23 -2.86 -1.20
N GLU A 19 5.60 -3.23 -2.43
CA GLU A 19 5.50 -4.60 -2.95
C GLU A 19 6.29 -5.58 -2.07
N GLN A 20 7.53 -5.24 -1.70
CA GLN A 20 8.32 -6.04 -0.77
C GLN A 20 7.66 -6.16 0.61
N LEU A 21 7.03 -5.10 1.12
CA LEU A 21 6.36 -5.11 2.41
C LEU A 21 5.09 -5.98 2.38
N LEU A 22 4.32 -5.94 1.29
CA LEU A 22 3.14 -6.79 1.09
C LEU A 22 3.53 -8.28 1.11
N ASP A 23 4.64 -8.63 0.45
CA ASP A 23 5.19 -10.00 0.46
C ASP A 23 5.64 -10.42 1.86
N GLN A 24 6.40 -9.58 2.56
CA GLN A 24 6.89 -9.86 3.92
C GLN A 24 5.76 -10.04 4.92
N LEU A 25 4.67 -9.28 4.78
CA LEU A 25 3.50 -9.37 5.64
C LEU A 25 2.56 -10.53 5.27
N SER A 26 2.87 -11.23 4.17
CA SER A 26 2.02 -12.28 3.58
C SER A 26 0.58 -11.80 3.45
N VAL A 27 0.39 -10.66 2.79
CA VAL A 27 -0.93 -10.04 2.60
C VAL A 27 -1.83 -10.96 1.79
N THR A 28 -3.07 -11.09 2.23
CA THR A 28 -4.12 -11.90 1.62
C THR A 28 -5.31 -11.03 1.25
N SER A 29 -6.23 -11.58 0.46
CA SER A 29 -7.49 -10.91 0.12
C SER A 29 -8.43 -10.65 1.30
N THR A 30 -8.14 -11.22 2.47
CA THR A 30 -8.92 -10.96 3.70
C THR A 30 -8.38 -9.80 4.52
N ASP A 31 -7.19 -9.31 4.19
CA ASP A 31 -6.59 -8.16 4.85
C ASP A 31 -7.15 -6.87 4.28
N ARG A 32 -7.39 -5.90 5.16
CA ARG A 32 -7.74 -4.54 4.77
C ARG A 32 -6.48 -3.68 4.73
N LEU A 33 -6.22 -3.05 3.59
CA LEU A 33 -5.06 -2.19 3.38
C LEU A 33 -5.48 -0.73 3.47
N VAL A 34 -4.78 0.07 4.28
CA VAL A 34 -5.09 1.50 4.43
C VAL A 34 -3.80 2.30 4.36
N SER A 35 -3.70 3.24 3.41
CA SER A 35 -2.69 4.29 3.46
C SER A 35 -3.19 5.47 4.29
N VAL A 36 -2.29 6.11 5.04
CA VAL A 36 -2.59 7.35 5.79
C VAL A 36 -2.44 8.62 4.95
N GLY A 37 -1.92 8.54 3.72
CA GLY A 37 -1.66 9.69 2.85
C GLY A 37 -0.33 9.57 2.11
N ASP A 38 0.12 10.69 1.53
CA ASP A 38 1.44 10.84 0.91
C ASP A 38 1.83 9.70 -0.02
N LEU A 39 0.93 9.36 -0.96
CA LEU A 39 1.17 8.36 -2.01
C LEU A 39 2.11 8.89 -3.10
N VAL A 40 2.18 10.21 -3.26
CA VAL A 40 2.82 10.90 -4.39
C VAL A 40 4.07 11.68 -3.95
N ASP A 41 4.77 12.23 -4.94
CA ASP A 41 6.04 12.99 -4.83
C ASP A 41 7.25 12.14 -4.42
N ARG A 42 8.46 12.67 -4.67
CA ARG A 42 9.80 12.10 -4.40
C ARG A 42 10.17 10.81 -5.15
N GLY A 43 9.34 9.78 -5.11
CA GLY A 43 9.57 8.51 -5.81
C GLY A 43 9.07 8.51 -7.25
N THR A 44 9.43 7.47 -7.99
CA THR A 44 9.19 7.37 -9.43
C THR A 44 7.82 6.82 -9.80
N ASP A 45 7.14 6.13 -8.89
CA ASP A 45 5.98 5.28 -9.20
C ASP A 45 4.68 5.75 -8.51
N SER A 46 4.53 7.07 -8.38
CA SER A 46 3.34 7.71 -7.76
C SER A 46 2.01 7.24 -8.36
N VAL A 47 1.94 7.10 -9.69
CA VAL A 47 0.72 6.64 -10.40
C VAL A 47 0.39 5.20 -10.05
N ARG A 48 1.41 4.34 -9.94
CA ARG A 48 1.21 2.92 -9.61
C ARG A 48 0.67 2.74 -8.20
N LEU A 49 1.17 3.51 -7.23
CA LEU A 49 0.62 3.54 -5.87
C LEU A 49 -0.83 4.03 -5.85
N TRP A 50 -1.13 5.10 -6.57
CA TRP A 50 -2.49 5.62 -6.68
C TRP A 50 -3.44 4.56 -7.23
N ASP A 51 -3.10 3.93 -8.35
CA ASP A 51 -3.93 2.90 -8.99
C ASP A 51 -4.14 1.69 -8.07
N PHE A 52 -3.11 1.28 -7.31
CA PHE A 52 -3.20 0.19 -6.35
C PHE A 52 -4.23 0.49 -5.25
N PHE A 53 -4.12 1.63 -4.55
CA PHE A 53 -5.05 1.97 -3.48
C PHE A 53 -6.45 2.36 -3.99
N LEU A 54 -6.57 2.82 -5.23
CA LEU A 54 -7.87 3.06 -5.86
C LEU A 54 -8.64 1.75 -6.13
N THR A 55 -7.92 0.68 -6.47
CA THR A 55 -8.49 -0.63 -6.82
C THR A 55 -8.62 -1.59 -5.63
N HIS A 56 -7.99 -1.27 -4.49
CA HIS A 56 -7.98 -2.10 -3.27
C HIS A 56 -8.43 -1.31 -2.01
N PRO A 57 -9.71 -0.91 -1.91
CA PRO A 57 -10.25 -0.11 -0.80
C PRO A 57 -10.47 -0.86 0.53
#